data_AF-X1IFU7-F1
#
_entry.id   AF-X1IFU7-F1
#
_cell.length_a   1.000
_cell.length_b   1.000
_cell.length_c   1.000
_cell.angle_alpha   90.00
_cell.angle_beta   90.00
_cell.angle_gamma   90.00
#
_symmetry.space_group_name_H-M   'P 1'
#
loop_
_entity.id
_entity.type
_entity.pdbx_description
1 polymer ?
#
loop_
_entity_poly.entity_id
_entity_poly.type
_entity_poly.pdbx_seq_one_letter_code
_entity_poly.pdbx_strand_id
1 'polypeptide(L)'
;VEKWYIQNFTDPIELSKGNYTLVLNGSALRWPQDKLTKYRWYYNEDNPMNPELYSSYFYPLENKWTNGTKGSPFLYKLDQKLNFSFKPEDINMHAEIDGDSFPVIEGVGSIKGDLSIPNVDYSSATDTLPISIKNNKSNSLLFNATYRYKLKHILNSGGTVSIKESFNNTWTINPNFTRPSNNPSNNYSIKFQYPTSWFNLTVFKNGGKLTVGSDYIIDGEAIYILNDTITADADWKITANSEKI
;
A
#
# COMPACT_ATOMS: atom_id res chain seq x y z
N VAL A 1 38.92 4.63 -18.08
CA VAL A 1 39.16 5.49 -16.90
C VAL A 1 39.02 6.92 -17.35
N GLU A 2 37.89 7.56 -17.02
CA GLU A 2 37.63 8.96 -17.38
C GLU A 2 38.63 9.86 -16.65
N LYS A 3 39.46 10.57 -17.40
CA LYS A 3 40.40 11.55 -16.83
C LYS A 3 39.63 12.83 -16.54
N TRP A 4 39.47 13.14 -15.26
CA TRP A 4 38.94 14.42 -14.78
C TRP A 4 39.81 15.58 -15.29
N TYR A 5 39.17 16.66 -15.74
CA TYR A 5 39.86 17.92 -16.01
C TYR A 5 39.84 18.77 -14.75
N ILE A 6 41.01 18.98 -14.18
CA ILE A 6 41.23 19.89 -13.06
C ILE A 6 41.61 21.24 -13.66
N GLN A 7 40.83 22.28 -13.37
CA GLN A 7 41.18 23.64 -13.71
C GLN A 7 41.84 24.28 -12.48
N ASN A 8 43.17 24.41 -12.53
CA ASN A 8 43.93 25.11 -11.50
C ASN A 8 44.03 26.57 -11.88
N PHE A 9 43.72 27.46 -10.94
CA PHE A 9 43.96 28.89 -11.05
C PHE A 9 45.34 29.19 -10.44
N THR A 10 46.14 30.00 -11.12
CA THR A 10 47.49 30.39 -10.65
C THR A 10 47.43 31.22 -9.38
N ASP A 11 46.34 31.97 -9.19
CA ASP A 11 46.04 32.77 -8.01
C ASP A 11 44.68 32.35 -7.44
N PRO A 12 44.51 32.29 -6.11
CA PRO A 12 43.21 32.08 -5.49
C PRO A 12 42.23 33.18 -5.93
N ILE A 13 41.11 32.80 -6.54
CA ILE A 13 40.04 33.75 -6.83
C ILE A 13 39.29 33.99 -5.52
N GLU A 14 39.43 35.17 -4.94
CA GLU A 14 38.54 35.61 -3.88
C GLU A 14 37.14 35.77 -4.45
N LEU A 15 36.27 34.84 -4.07
CA LEU A 15 34.88 34.90 -4.44
C LEU A 15 34.13 35.66 -3.35
N SER A 16 33.52 36.79 -3.71
CA SER A 16 32.60 37.51 -2.82
C SER A 16 31.46 36.60 -2.39
N LYS A 17 31.00 36.72 -1.13
CA LYS A 17 29.88 35.94 -0.57
C LYS A 17 28.68 35.93 -1.53
N GLY A 18 28.35 34.77 -2.08
CA GLY A 18 27.34 34.62 -3.11
C GLY A 18 27.22 33.17 -3.59
N ASN A 19 26.31 32.90 -4.53
CA ASN A 19 26.09 31.55 -5.05
C ASN A 19 27.03 31.24 -6.23
N TYR A 20 27.73 30.12 -6.14
CA TYR A 20 28.67 29.64 -7.16
C TYR A 20 28.10 28.47 -7.97
N THR A 21 28.64 28.27 -9.17
CA THR A 21 28.14 27.29 -10.12
C THR A 21 28.69 25.88 -9.87
N LEU A 22 27.79 24.91 -10.01
CA LEU A 22 28.01 23.47 -9.90
C LEU A 22 28.39 22.88 -11.27
N VAL A 23 29.39 21.98 -11.29
CA VAL A 23 29.64 21.11 -12.45
C VAL A 23 28.62 19.97 -12.43
N LEU A 24 27.66 19.99 -13.35
CA LEU A 24 26.69 18.91 -13.52
C LEU A 24 27.24 17.85 -14.47
N ASN A 25 27.54 16.66 -13.96
CA ASN A 25 27.80 15.49 -14.79
C ASN A 25 26.47 15.00 -15.38
N GLY A 26 26.19 15.38 -16.63
CA GLY A 26 24.97 15.02 -17.36
C GLY A 26 24.97 13.62 -17.97
N SER A 27 26.00 12.78 -17.73
CA SER A 27 26.05 11.42 -18.30
C SER A 27 24.90 10.51 -17.82
N ALA A 28 24.34 10.80 -16.65
CA ALA A 28 23.15 10.14 -16.11
C ALA A 28 21.82 10.81 -16.53
N LEU A 29 21.86 12.01 -17.13
CA LEU A 29 20.68 12.67 -17.67
C LEU A 29 20.26 11.96 -18.95
N ARG A 30 19.26 11.08 -18.84
CA ARG A 30 18.67 10.45 -20.02
C ARG A 30 17.81 11.46 -20.74
N TRP A 31 18.11 11.66 -22.03
CA TRP A 31 17.23 12.41 -22.92
C TRP A 31 15.81 11.82 -22.82
N PRO A 32 14.76 12.66 -22.76
CA PRO A 32 13.39 12.20 -22.60
C PRO A 32 13.01 11.37 -23.83
N GLN A 33 13.22 10.05 -23.76
CA GLN A 33 12.68 9.11 -24.74
C GLN A 33 11.16 8.99 -24.56
N ASP A 34 10.64 9.40 -23.38
CA ASP A 34 9.24 9.48 -23.06
C ASP A 34 8.77 10.93 -22.86
N LYS A 35 7.53 11.23 -23.26
CA LYS A 35 6.90 12.57 -23.11
C LYS A 35 6.64 12.97 -21.65
N LEU A 36 7.10 12.18 -20.68
CA LEU A 36 6.75 12.29 -19.26
C LEU A 36 7.89 12.87 -18.40
N THR A 37 9.13 12.78 -18.86
CA THR A 37 10.27 13.38 -18.17
C THR A 37 10.24 14.90 -18.33
N LYS A 38 10.08 15.63 -17.20
CA LYS A 38 10.02 17.09 -17.17
C LYS A 38 11.24 17.65 -16.46
N TYR A 39 11.93 18.57 -17.14
CA TYR A 39 12.99 19.38 -16.56
C TYR A 39 12.41 20.74 -16.20
N ARG A 40 12.59 21.15 -14.94
CA ARG A 40 12.29 22.53 -14.53
C ARG A 40 13.61 23.25 -14.30
N TRP A 41 13.75 24.34 -15.04
CA TRP A 41 14.85 25.28 -14.88
C TRP A 41 14.31 26.46 -14.08
N TYR A 42 14.87 26.68 -12.90
CA TYR A 42 14.53 27.83 -12.08
C TYR A 42 15.60 28.90 -12.25
N TYR A 43 15.17 30.11 -12.58
CA TYR A 43 16.00 31.30 -12.54
C TYR A 43 16.14 31.75 -11.08
N ASN A 44 17.32 32.19 -10.69
CA ASN A 44 17.48 32.93 -9.43
C ASN A 44 16.78 34.29 -9.56
N GLU A 45 16.34 34.85 -8.42
CA GLU A 45 15.73 36.18 -8.37
C GLU A 45 16.75 37.27 -8.77
N ASP A 46 18.03 37.05 -8.47
CA ASP A 46 19.15 37.87 -8.93
C ASP A 46 19.90 37.17 -10.09
N ASN A 47 20.23 37.92 -11.13
CA ASN A 47 21.10 37.48 -12.23
C ASN A 47 22.47 38.16 -12.13
N PRO A 48 23.36 37.70 -11.23
CA PRO A 48 24.66 38.33 -11.07
C PRO A 48 25.51 38.06 -12.32
N MET A 49 25.70 39.10 -13.13
CA MET A 49 26.64 39.11 -14.24
C MET A 49 28.06 39.07 -13.65
N ASN A 50 28.66 37.88 -13.62
CA ASN A 50 30.04 37.70 -13.20
C ASN A 50 30.94 37.58 -14.44
N PRO A 51 31.52 38.68 -14.95
CA PRO A 51 32.25 38.68 -16.23
C PRO A 51 33.48 37.76 -16.23
N GLU A 52 34.03 37.47 -15.06
CA GLU A 52 35.21 36.63 -14.90
C GLU A 52 34.91 35.12 -14.85
N LEU A 53 33.64 34.72 -14.73
CA LEU A 53 33.26 33.31 -14.71
C LEU A 53 33.02 32.79 -16.13
N TYR A 54 33.62 31.65 -16.44
CA TYR A 54 33.43 30.93 -17.70
C TYR A 54 32.40 29.80 -17.54
N SER A 55 31.61 29.57 -18.58
CA SER A 55 30.84 28.34 -18.75
C SER A 55 31.31 27.59 -19.99
N SER A 56 31.62 26.30 -19.87
CA SER A 56 32.04 25.42 -20.96
C SER A 56 31.19 24.15 -20.96
N TYR A 57 30.99 23.54 -22.13
CA TYR A 57 30.27 22.27 -22.26
C TYR A 57 31.11 21.24 -23.01
N PHE A 58 30.95 19.97 -22.67
CA PHE A 58 31.64 18.87 -23.33
C PHE A 58 30.88 18.47 -24.60
N TYR A 59 31.59 18.33 -25.72
CA TYR A 59 31.05 17.88 -26.98
C TYR A 59 31.45 16.41 -27.21
N PRO A 60 30.56 15.44 -26.94
CA PRO A 60 30.93 14.02 -26.90
C PRO A 60 31.39 13.47 -28.24
N LEU A 61 30.81 13.97 -29.35
CA LEU A 61 31.14 13.52 -30.71
C LEU A 61 32.59 13.82 -31.10
N GLU A 62 33.18 14.86 -30.52
CA GLU A 62 34.56 15.27 -30.81
C GLU A 62 35.49 15.05 -29.61
N ASN A 63 34.97 14.43 -28.54
CA ASN A 63 35.70 14.14 -27.30
C ASN A 63 36.46 15.35 -26.74
N LYS A 64 35.86 16.55 -26.82
CA LYS A 64 36.52 17.81 -26.43
C LYS A 64 35.57 18.74 -25.70
N TRP A 65 36.11 19.59 -24.83
CA TRP A 65 35.39 20.71 -24.24
C TRP A 65 35.38 21.91 -25.19
N THR A 66 34.34 22.73 -25.14
CA THR A 66 34.34 24.04 -25.79
C THR A 66 35.22 25.03 -25.05
N ASN A 67 35.68 26.07 -25.74
CA ASN A 67 36.50 27.14 -25.15
C ASN A 67 35.79 27.93 -24.05
N GLY A 68 34.48 27.73 -23.92
CA GLY A 68 33.61 28.38 -22.96
C GLY A 68 33.32 29.85 -23.27
N THR A 69 32.32 30.40 -22.58
CA THR A 69 31.89 31.80 -22.72
C THR A 69 31.99 32.51 -21.37
N LYS A 70 32.68 33.65 -21.34
CA LYS A 70 32.77 34.53 -20.16
C LYS A 70 31.46 35.25 -19.88
N GLY A 71 31.19 35.54 -18.61
CA GLY A 71 30.05 36.36 -18.21
C GLY A 71 28.68 35.66 -18.31
N SER A 72 28.67 34.35 -18.56
CA SER A 72 27.46 33.52 -18.62
C SER A 72 27.56 32.31 -17.68
N PRO A 73 27.81 32.50 -16.37
CA PRO A 73 27.85 31.38 -15.43
C PRO A 73 26.47 30.73 -15.33
N PHE A 74 26.45 29.39 -15.30
CA PHE A 74 25.23 28.59 -15.36
C PHE A 74 24.53 28.48 -13.99
N LEU A 75 24.01 29.58 -13.46
CA LEU A 75 23.48 29.67 -12.10
C LEU A 75 22.04 29.13 -11.97
N TYR A 76 21.78 27.93 -12.51
CA TYR A 76 20.46 27.33 -12.51
C TYR A 76 20.38 26.13 -11.58
N LYS A 77 19.29 26.05 -10.80
CA LYS A 77 18.91 24.82 -10.13
C LYS A 77 18.16 23.93 -11.12
N LEU A 78 18.68 22.73 -11.36
CA LEU A 78 17.97 21.69 -12.12
C LEU A 78 17.24 20.77 -11.15
N ASP A 79 15.92 20.85 -11.10
CA ASP A 79 15.11 19.81 -10.46
C ASP A 79 14.61 18.84 -11.54
N GLN A 80 15.09 17.60 -11.46
CA GLN A 80 14.60 16.51 -12.28
C GLN A 80 13.55 15.72 -11.51
N LYS A 81 12.29 15.77 -11.97
CA LYS A 81 11.26 14.86 -11.47
C LYS A 81 11.28 13.59 -12.31
N LEU A 82 11.85 12.55 -11.74
CA LEU A 82 11.89 11.23 -12.36
C LEU A 82 10.64 10.45 -11.97
N ASN A 83 9.75 10.21 -12.93
CA ASN A 83 8.62 9.28 -12.77
C ASN A 83 9.11 7.87 -13.14
N PHE A 84 9.93 7.28 -12.28
CA PHE A 84 10.33 5.88 -12.43
C PHE A 84 9.41 4.98 -11.62
N SER A 85 9.09 3.84 -12.21
CA SER A 85 8.51 2.72 -11.49
C SER A 85 9.64 1.90 -10.88
N PHE A 86 9.53 1.62 -9.58
CA PHE A 86 10.48 0.78 -8.85
C PHE A 86 9.80 -0.51 -8.44
N LYS A 87 10.54 -1.61 -8.44
CA LYS A 87 10.10 -2.76 -7.64
C LYS A 87 10.29 -2.40 -6.16
N PRO A 88 9.41 -2.86 -5.25
CA PRO A 88 9.55 -2.60 -3.83
C PRO A 88 10.94 -2.94 -3.27
N GLU A 89 11.52 -4.06 -3.71
CA GLU A 89 12.83 -4.55 -3.27
C GLU A 89 13.99 -3.63 -3.70
N ASP A 90 13.93 -3.04 -4.90
CA ASP A 90 14.96 -2.13 -5.43
C ASP A 90 15.15 -0.86 -4.58
N ILE A 91 14.11 -0.49 -3.84
CA ILE A 91 14.07 0.70 -2.97
C ILE A 91 13.96 0.33 -1.49
N ASN A 92 14.20 -0.94 -1.15
CA ASN A 92 14.13 -1.46 0.22
C ASN A 92 12.81 -1.06 0.91
N MET A 93 11.68 -1.21 0.22
CA MET A 93 10.38 -0.77 0.72
C MET A 93 9.92 -1.63 1.91
N HIS A 94 9.55 -0.96 3.01
CA HIS A 94 9.06 -1.60 4.23
C HIS A 94 7.80 -0.89 4.72
N ALA A 95 6.92 -1.65 5.37
CA ALA A 95 5.79 -1.14 6.12
C ALA A 95 6.08 -1.25 7.62
N GLU A 96 5.83 -0.16 8.36
CA GLU A 96 5.91 -0.15 9.81
C GLU A 96 4.53 -0.19 10.43
N ILE A 97 4.32 -1.18 11.30
CA ILE A 97 3.07 -1.46 12.00
C ILE A 97 3.43 -1.90 13.41
N ASP A 98 2.84 -1.25 14.42
CA ASP A 98 3.09 -1.53 15.85
C ASP A 98 4.57 -1.52 16.27
N GLY A 99 5.40 -0.75 15.56
CA GLY A 99 6.84 -0.64 15.79
C GLY A 99 7.68 -1.71 15.08
N ASP A 100 7.05 -2.72 14.49
CA ASP A 100 7.70 -3.74 13.68
C ASP A 100 7.79 -3.31 12.21
N SER A 101 8.85 -3.75 11.53
CA SER A 101 9.14 -3.42 10.13
C SER A 101 9.03 -4.66 9.25
N PHE A 102 8.10 -4.62 8.29
CA PHE A 102 7.78 -5.72 7.38
C PHE A 102 8.21 -5.37 5.95
N PRO A 103 8.95 -6.25 5.25
CA PRO A 103 9.34 -5.99 3.87
C PRO A 103 8.14 -6.07 2.94
N VAL A 104 8.06 -5.14 1.99
CA VAL A 104 7.16 -5.24 0.84
C VAL A 104 7.91 -5.96 -0.28
N ILE A 105 7.42 -7.12 -0.70
CA ILE A 105 8.07 -7.98 -1.69
C ILE A 105 7.48 -7.76 -3.08
N GLU A 106 8.19 -8.15 -4.14
CA GLU A 106 7.65 -8.09 -5.50
C GLU A 106 6.40 -8.97 -5.64
N GLY A 107 5.29 -8.34 -6.04
CA GLY A 107 4.02 -9.03 -6.32
C GLY A 107 3.91 -9.50 -7.76
N VAL A 108 2.80 -10.16 -8.10
CA VAL A 108 2.56 -10.66 -9.46
C VAL A 108 2.30 -9.50 -10.43
N GLY A 109 3.26 -9.29 -11.34
CA GLY A 109 3.26 -8.22 -12.33
C GLY A 109 4.28 -7.15 -11.97
N SER A 110 5.02 -6.66 -12.96
CA SER A 110 5.97 -5.59 -12.74
C SER A 110 5.26 -4.39 -12.08
N ILE A 111 5.87 -3.82 -11.04
CA ILE A 111 5.38 -2.62 -10.33
C ILE A 111 4.26 -2.88 -9.30
N LYS A 112 4.04 -4.14 -8.88
CA LYS A 112 3.22 -4.43 -7.69
C LYS A 112 4.07 -4.86 -6.51
N GLY A 113 3.62 -4.53 -5.31
CA GLY A 113 4.18 -5.00 -4.06
C GLY A 113 3.12 -5.72 -3.25
N ASP A 114 3.50 -6.86 -2.68
CA ASP A 114 2.67 -7.62 -1.77
C ASP A 114 3.21 -7.49 -0.34
N LEU A 115 2.31 -7.27 0.60
CA LEU A 115 2.59 -7.18 2.02
C LEU A 115 1.69 -8.15 2.76
N SER A 116 2.29 -9.10 3.48
CA SER A 116 1.57 -10.05 4.32
C SER A 116 2.00 -9.84 5.76
N ILE A 117 1.04 -9.44 6.61
CA ILE A 117 1.28 -9.23 8.03
C ILE A 117 0.45 -10.25 8.80
N PRO A 118 1.08 -11.26 9.43
CA PRO A 118 0.36 -12.21 10.27
C PRO A 118 0.01 -11.57 11.61
N ASN A 119 -1.17 -11.87 12.14
CA ASN A 119 -1.56 -11.63 13.53
C ASN A 119 -1.38 -10.19 14.03
N VAL A 120 -1.83 -9.20 13.25
CA VAL A 120 -1.93 -7.82 13.73
C VAL A 120 -2.95 -7.76 14.87
N ASP A 121 -2.53 -7.31 16.05
CA ASP A 121 -3.41 -7.09 17.18
C ASP A 121 -4.18 -5.78 16.98
N TYR A 122 -5.30 -5.87 16.27
CA TYR A 122 -6.11 -4.73 15.88
C TYR A 122 -7.57 -4.91 16.31
N SER A 123 -8.11 -3.88 16.98
CA SER A 123 -9.53 -3.80 17.36
C SER A 123 -10.26 -2.79 16.50
N SER A 124 -11.28 -3.24 15.76
CA SER A 124 -12.04 -2.39 14.84
C SER A 124 -13.00 -1.40 15.53
N ALA A 125 -13.06 -1.39 16.86
CA ALA A 125 -14.05 -0.61 17.60
C ALA A 125 -13.72 0.89 17.67
N THR A 126 -12.44 1.28 17.63
CA THR A 126 -12.03 2.69 17.80
C THR A 126 -10.74 3.10 17.09
N ASP A 127 -9.93 2.15 16.60
CA ASP A 127 -8.55 2.45 16.24
C ASP A 127 -8.38 2.54 14.72
N THR A 128 -7.65 3.54 14.26
CA THR A 128 -7.14 3.55 12.88
C THR A 128 -5.85 2.75 12.89
N LEU A 129 -5.64 1.79 11.99
CA LEU A 129 -4.35 1.09 11.87
C LEU A 129 -3.38 1.95 11.04
N PRO A 130 -2.40 2.65 11.64
CA PRO A 130 -1.42 3.40 10.86
C PRO A 130 -0.43 2.43 10.21
N ILE A 131 -0.38 2.43 8.88
CA ILE A 131 0.64 1.69 8.12
C ILE A 131 1.56 2.72 7.48
N SER A 132 2.75 2.90 8.07
CA SER A 132 3.74 3.84 7.54
C SER A 132 4.64 3.13 6.53
N ILE A 133 4.84 3.72 5.35
CA ILE A 133 5.72 3.14 4.32
C ILE A 133 7.07 3.86 4.31
N LYS A 134 8.16 3.10 4.41
CA LYS A 134 9.55 3.58 4.33
C LYS A 134 10.26 2.99 3.11
N ASN A 135 11.18 3.76 2.54
CA ASN A 135 12.05 3.36 1.44
C ASN A 135 13.37 4.16 1.48
N ASN A 136 14.39 3.73 0.75
CA ASN A 136 15.73 4.34 0.79
C ASN A 136 16.08 5.20 -0.44
N LYS A 137 15.15 5.45 -1.37
CA LYS A 137 15.43 6.17 -2.64
C LYS A 137 14.61 7.45 -2.88
N SER A 138 13.47 7.63 -2.22
CA SER A 138 12.56 8.74 -2.53
C SER A 138 11.94 9.40 -1.29
N ASN A 139 11.86 10.72 -1.33
CA ASN A 139 11.10 11.54 -0.39
C ASN A 139 9.58 11.38 -0.52
N SER A 140 9.09 10.88 -1.66
CA SER A 140 7.65 10.67 -1.91
C SER A 140 7.39 9.56 -2.92
N LEU A 141 6.51 8.63 -2.56
CA LEU A 141 6.05 7.55 -3.44
C LEU A 141 4.57 7.74 -3.72
N LEU A 142 4.15 7.49 -4.96
CA LEU A 142 2.74 7.42 -5.35
C LEU A 142 2.41 5.97 -5.62
N PHE A 143 1.46 5.40 -4.87
CA PHE A 143 0.99 4.04 -5.07
C PHE A 143 -0.49 3.93 -4.68
N ASN A 144 -1.16 2.93 -5.26
CA ASN A 144 -2.50 2.54 -4.87
C ASN A 144 -2.42 1.35 -3.93
N ALA A 145 -3.23 1.35 -2.86
CA ALA A 145 -3.28 0.26 -1.90
C ALA A 145 -4.61 -0.50 -2.01
N THR A 146 -4.51 -1.81 -2.11
CA THR A 146 -5.65 -2.74 -1.97
C THR A 146 -5.29 -3.71 -0.87
N TYR A 147 -6.16 -3.86 0.13
CA TYR A 147 -5.91 -4.74 1.26
C TYR A 147 -7.03 -5.77 1.41
N ARG A 148 -6.67 -6.92 1.97
CA ARG A 148 -7.60 -7.95 2.44
C ARG A 148 -7.20 -8.28 3.86
N TYR A 149 -8.16 -8.24 4.78
CA TYR A 149 -7.91 -8.62 6.17
C TYR A 149 -8.89 -9.72 6.57
N LYS A 150 -8.44 -10.60 7.46
CA LYS A 150 -9.25 -11.65 8.07
C LYS A 150 -9.27 -11.42 9.56
N LEU A 151 -10.35 -10.85 10.08
CA LEU A 151 -10.54 -10.71 11.52
C LEU A 151 -10.96 -12.07 12.09
N LYS A 152 -10.25 -12.53 13.11
CA LYS A 152 -10.66 -13.69 13.89
C LYS A 152 -11.26 -13.21 15.21
N HIS A 153 -12.50 -12.74 15.16
CA HIS A 153 -13.27 -12.55 16.39
C HIS A 153 -13.88 -13.90 16.80
N ILE A 154 -13.51 -14.40 17.98
CA ILE A 154 -14.25 -15.50 18.60
C ILE A 154 -15.51 -14.89 19.20
N LEU A 155 -16.59 -14.89 18.42
CA LEU A 155 -17.91 -14.50 18.90
C LEU A 155 -18.56 -15.74 19.52
N ASN A 156 -18.74 -15.73 20.84
CA ASN A 156 -19.51 -16.74 21.52
C ASN A 156 -21.00 -16.35 21.46
N SER A 157 -21.84 -17.25 20.98
CA SER A 157 -23.28 -17.09 21.03
C SER A 157 -23.86 -18.03 22.06
N GLY A 158 -24.78 -17.52 22.89
CA GLY A 158 -25.66 -18.37 23.68
C GLY A 158 -26.51 -19.25 22.76
N GLY A 159 -26.83 -20.45 23.23
CA GLY A 159 -27.73 -21.37 22.55
C GLY A 159 -28.51 -22.22 23.55
N THR A 160 -29.63 -22.77 23.10
CA THR A 160 -30.45 -23.70 23.87
C THR A 160 -30.55 -25.03 23.14
N VAL A 161 -30.65 -26.11 23.92
CA VAL A 161 -30.91 -27.44 23.40
C VAL A 161 -32.22 -27.96 23.99
N SER A 162 -33.12 -28.44 23.13
CA SER A 162 -34.31 -29.17 23.52
C SER A 162 -34.03 -30.66 23.33
N ILE A 163 -33.96 -31.40 24.44
CA ILE A 163 -33.80 -32.85 24.47
C ILE A 163 -35.18 -33.47 24.70
N LYS A 164 -35.55 -34.44 23.88
CA LYS A 164 -36.82 -35.17 24.01
C LYS A 164 -36.57 -36.66 23.83
N GLU A 165 -37.16 -37.46 24.70
CA GLU A 165 -37.06 -38.92 24.62
C GLU A 165 -37.58 -39.41 23.26
N SER A 166 -36.82 -40.28 22.60
CA SER A 166 -37.12 -40.83 21.27
C SER A 166 -37.09 -39.85 20.08
N PHE A 167 -36.62 -38.62 20.27
CA PHE A 167 -36.42 -37.65 19.17
C PHE A 167 -34.99 -37.13 19.14
N ASN A 168 -34.59 -36.61 17.97
CA ASN A 168 -33.33 -35.89 17.84
C ASN A 168 -33.33 -34.64 18.71
N ASN A 169 -32.16 -34.29 19.23
CA ASN A 169 -31.97 -33.03 19.94
C ASN A 169 -32.14 -31.87 18.98
N THR A 170 -32.74 -30.79 19.44
CA THR A 170 -32.90 -29.57 18.65
C THR A 170 -32.10 -28.45 19.28
N TRP A 171 -31.11 -27.97 18.55
CA TRP A 171 -30.26 -26.85 18.90
C TRP A 171 -30.82 -25.55 18.33
N THR A 172 -30.79 -24.48 19.11
CA THR A 172 -31.11 -23.12 18.69
C THR A 172 -30.00 -22.20 19.17
N ILE A 173 -29.34 -21.48 18.26
CA ILE A 173 -28.30 -20.49 18.52
C ILE A 173 -28.79 -19.13 18.02
N ASN A 174 -28.59 -18.07 18.81
CA ASN A 174 -28.96 -16.71 18.44
C ASN A 174 -27.71 -15.82 18.36
N PRO A 175 -26.92 -15.93 17.26
CA PRO A 175 -25.67 -15.20 17.16
C PRO A 175 -25.92 -13.70 17.05
N ASN A 176 -25.06 -12.91 17.68
CA ASN A 176 -25.06 -11.46 17.54
C ASN A 176 -23.80 -11.02 16.79
N PHE A 177 -24.00 -10.48 15.60
CA PHE A 177 -22.96 -9.86 14.81
C PHE A 177 -23.57 -8.74 13.98
N THR A 178 -22.75 -7.74 13.69
CA THR A 178 -23.12 -6.64 12.79
C THR A 178 -22.07 -6.49 11.72
N ARG A 179 -22.44 -5.80 10.63
CA ARG A 179 -21.50 -5.48 9.57
C ARG A 179 -20.50 -4.46 10.12
N PRO A 180 -19.17 -4.68 10.01
CA PRO A 180 -18.18 -3.73 10.50
C PRO A 180 -18.23 -2.36 9.81
N SER A 181 -18.78 -2.32 8.60
CA SER A 181 -18.92 -1.10 7.81
C SER A 181 -20.16 -1.14 6.94
N ASN A 182 -20.91 -0.04 6.90
CA ASN A 182 -22.11 0.10 6.07
C ASN A 182 -21.82 0.30 4.57
N ASN A 183 -20.54 0.25 4.14
CA ASN A 183 -20.19 0.39 2.74
C ASN A 183 -20.48 -0.92 1.97
N PRO A 184 -21.44 -0.94 1.03
CA PRO A 184 -21.84 -2.14 0.28
C PRO A 184 -20.71 -2.70 -0.59
N SER A 185 -19.73 -1.90 -0.99
CA SER A 185 -18.58 -2.32 -1.79
C SER A 185 -17.55 -3.15 -1.01
N ASN A 186 -17.63 -3.19 0.32
CA ASN A 186 -16.78 -4.06 1.13
C ASN A 186 -17.31 -5.49 1.05
N ASN A 187 -16.52 -6.41 0.49
CA ASN A 187 -16.87 -7.83 0.45
C ASN A 187 -16.62 -8.46 1.82
N TYR A 188 -17.72 -8.79 2.52
CA TYR A 188 -17.71 -9.31 3.88
C TYR A 188 -18.49 -10.64 3.94
N SER A 189 -18.00 -11.59 4.71
CA SER A 189 -18.75 -12.82 5.00
C SER A 189 -18.50 -13.25 6.43
N ILE A 190 -19.47 -13.95 7.00
CA ILE A 190 -19.36 -14.49 8.36
C ILE A 190 -19.30 -15.99 8.27
N LYS A 191 -18.23 -16.55 8.84
CA LYS A 191 -18.05 -17.98 8.98
C LYS A 191 -18.55 -18.42 10.36
N PHE A 192 -19.54 -19.30 10.37
CA PHE A 192 -19.99 -20.01 11.56
C PHE A 192 -19.56 -21.47 11.47
N GLN A 193 -18.71 -21.91 12.39
CA GLN A 193 -18.28 -23.31 12.48
C GLN A 193 -19.18 -24.08 13.44
N TYR A 194 -19.57 -25.29 13.08
CA TYR A 194 -20.46 -26.13 13.89
C TYR A 194 -19.95 -27.57 14.00
N PRO A 195 -20.35 -28.34 15.03
CA PRO A 195 -19.92 -29.73 15.20
C PRO A 195 -20.40 -30.65 14.07
N THR A 196 -19.60 -31.65 13.71
CA THR A 196 -19.95 -32.67 12.70
C THR A 196 -21.22 -33.45 12.99
N SER A 197 -21.60 -33.55 14.27
CA SER A 197 -22.82 -34.25 14.70
C SER A 197 -24.11 -33.49 14.38
N TRP A 198 -24.01 -32.24 13.88
CA TRP A 198 -25.17 -31.43 13.55
C TRP A 198 -25.66 -31.68 12.12
N PHE A 199 -26.97 -31.79 11.96
CA PHE A 199 -27.64 -31.93 10.67
C PHE A 199 -28.93 -31.09 10.62
N ASN A 200 -29.57 -31.00 9.45
CA ASN A 200 -30.76 -30.18 9.21
C ASN A 200 -30.59 -28.70 9.61
N LEU A 201 -29.40 -28.14 9.37
CA LEU A 201 -29.11 -26.74 9.68
C LEU A 201 -30.06 -25.82 8.93
N THR A 202 -30.62 -24.85 9.64
CA THR A 202 -31.44 -23.78 9.06
C THR A 202 -31.03 -22.44 9.67
N VAL A 203 -30.80 -21.46 8.81
CA VAL A 203 -30.46 -20.09 9.20
C VAL A 203 -31.67 -19.18 9.01
N PHE A 204 -31.90 -18.29 9.96
CA PHE A 204 -32.96 -17.30 9.94
C PHE A 204 -32.39 -15.90 10.17
N LYS A 205 -33.04 -14.91 9.57
CA LYS A 205 -32.80 -13.48 9.75
C LYS A 205 -34.14 -12.78 9.96
N ASN A 206 -34.28 -12.02 11.03
CA ASN A 206 -35.51 -11.31 11.40
C ASN A 206 -36.75 -12.22 11.37
N GLY A 207 -36.58 -13.48 11.83
CA GLY A 207 -37.62 -14.51 11.80
C GLY A 207 -37.85 -15.21 10.46
N GLY A 208 -37.36 -14.66 9.34
CA GLY A 208 -37.46 -15.26 8.00
C GLY A 208 -36.40 -16.34 7.78
N LYS A 209 -36.78 -17.48 7.19
CA LYS A 209 -35.86 -18.55 6.81
C LYS A 209 -35.04 -18.13 5.59
N LEU A 210 -33.72 -18.31 5.66
CA LEU A 210 -32.79 -18.04 4.58
C LEU A 210 -32.60 -19.27 3.67
N THR A 211 -32.17 -19.01 2.44
CA THR A 211 -32.00 -20.02 1.39
C THR A 211 -30.51 -20.33 1.15
N VAL A 212 -30.18 -21.61 1.14
CA VAL A 212 -28.82 -22.09 0.81
C VAL A 212 -28.49 -21.73 -0.64
N GLY A 213 -27.30 -21.22 -0.89
CA GLY A 213 -26.79 -20.82 -2.20
C GLY A 213 -27.01 -19.34 -2.53
N SER A 214 -28.12 -18.75 -2.09
CA SER A 214 -28.39 -17.31 -2.31
C SER A 214 -28.07 -16.43 -1.11
N ASP A 215 -28.34 -16.91 0.12
CA ASP A 215 -28.16 -16.13 1.35
C ASP A 215 -26.93 -16.58 2.14
N TYR A 216 -26.64 -17.88 2.09
CA TYR A 216 -25.48 -18.47 2.72
C TYR A 216 -25.04 -19.74 1.99
N ILE A 217 -23.78 -20.11 2.15
CA ILE A 217 -23.20 -21.34 1.60
C ILE A 217 -22.84 -22.27 2.76
N ILE A 218 -23.00 -23.57 2.56
CA ILE A 218 -22.48 -24.60 3.45
C ILE A 218 -21.27 -25.24 2.76
N ASP A 219 -20.13 -25.25 3.45
CA ASP A 219 -18.91 -25.90 2.98
C ASP A 219 -18.22 -26.59 4.16
N GLY A 220 -18.23 -27.92 4.13
CA GLY A 220 -17.81 -28.77 5.24
C GLY A 220 -18.60 -28.50 6.52
N GLU A 221 -17.89 -28.23 7.61
CA GLU A 221 -18.43 -27.94 8.95
C GLU A 221 -18.63 -26.43 9.19
N ALA A 222 -18.90 -25.68 8.12
CA ALA A 222 -19.05 -24.24 8.20
C ALA A 222 -20.19 -23.70 7.33
N ILE A 223 -20.90 -22.72 7.88
CA ILE A 223 -21.79 -21.83 7.15
C ILE A 223 -21.05 -20.54 6.85
N TYR A 224 -21.18 -20.05 5.62
CA TYR A 224 -20.70 -18.74 5.19
C TYR A 224 -21.91 -17.88 4.83
N ILE A 225 -22.26 -16.91 5.68
CA ILE A 225 -23.31 -15.94 5.39
C ILE A 225 -22.75 -14.91 4.40
N LEU A 226 -23.47 -14.70 3.29
CA LEU A 226 -23.01 -13.87 2.19
C LEU A 226 -23.17 -12.37 2.50
N ASN A 227 -22.32 -11.57 1.86
CA ASN A 227 -22.20 -10.13 2.08
C ASN A 227 -23.54 -9.40 2.06
N ASP A 228 -24.35 -9.67 1.04
CA ASP A 228 -25.58 -8.93 0.78
C ASP A 228 -26.71 -9.34 1.73
N THR A 229 -26.55 -10.48 2.40
CA THR A 229 -27.48 -10.97 3.41
C THR A 229 -27.26 -10.30 4.77
N ILE A 230 -26.06 -9.77 5.04
CA ILE A 230 -25.71 -9.20 6.35
C ILE A 230 -26.11 -7.73 6.42
N THR A 231 -27.06 -7.40 7.28
CA THR A 231 -27.49 -6.02 7.56
C THR A 231 -27.24 -5.66 9.02
N ALA A 232 -27.17 -4.36 9.30
CA ALA A 232 -27.13 -3.86 10.67
C ALA A 232 -28.38 -4.30 11.45
N ASP A 233 -28.20 -4.51 12.76
CA ASP A 233 -29.26 -4.75 13.77
C ASP A 233 -30.25 -5.87 13.41
N ALA A 234 -29.77 -6.91 12.72
CA ALA A 234 -30.59 -8.06 12.38
C ALA A 234 -30.62 -9.10 13.50
N ASP A 235 -31.80 -9.67 13.73
CA ASP A 235 -31.99 -10.81 14.63
C ASP A 235 -31.65 -12.10 13.90
N TRP A 236 -30.55 -12.73 14.29
CA TRP A 236 -30.11 -13.99 13.70
C TRP A 236 -30.49 -15.19 14.56
N LYS A 237 -30.87 -16.28 13.89
CA LYS A 237 -31.10 -17.57 14.55
C LYS A 237 -30.60 -18.69 13.66
N ILE A 238 -29.90 -19.64 14.25
CA ILE A 238 -29.48 -20.89 13.60
C ILE A 238 -30.10 -22.03 14.38
N THR A 239 -30.78 -22.94 13.67
CA THR A 239 -31.29 -24.18 14.27
C THR A 239 -30.61 -25.37 13.63
N ALA A 240 -30.35 -26.41 14.42
CA ALA A 240 -29.81 -27.68 13.93
C ALA A 240 -30.36 -28.84 14.76
N ASN A 241 -30.24 -30.05 14.24
CA ASN A 241 -30.48 -31.28 14.96
C ASN A 241 -29.17 -31.99 15.27
N SER A 242 -29.13 -32.75 16.35
CA SER A 242 -28.12 -33.79 16.54
C SER A 242 -28.81 -35.08 16.96
N GLU A 243 -28.11 -36.21 16.82
CA GLU A 243 -28.62 -37.48 17.31
C GLU A 243 -28.92 -37.40 18.81
N LYS A 244 -29.85 -38.26 19.24
CA LYS A 244 -30.15 -38.46 20.67
C LYS A 244 -28.87 -38.83 21.41
N ILE A 245 -28.73 -38.30 22.63
CA ILE A 245 -27.68 -38.74 23.57
C ILE A 245 -28.11 -40.08 24.15
#